data_AF-A0AAV7JQ86-F1
#
_entry.id   AF-A0AAV7JQ86-F1
#
_cell.length_a   1.000
_cell.length_b   1.000
_cell.length_c   1.000
_cell.angle_alpha   90.00
_cell.angle_beta   90.00
_cell.angle_gamma   90.00
#
_symmetry.space_group_name_H-M   'P 1'
#
loop_
_entity.id
_entity.type
_entity.pdbx_description
1 polymer ?
#
loop_
_entity_poly.entity_id
_entity_poly.type
_entity_poly.pdbx_seq_one_letter_code
_entity_poly.pdbx_strand_id
1 'polypeptide(L)'
;MENKLAYCNDIPGLLGQLGISSYDPGEWRLFLESSKRSLKCVILHNGNIYGAVPVGHSTILKEQHDYIRIVMNLLGYHDHNWIISVDLKMVSFLLGQQKGYIKFPCYLCMRDSRACEKHWTQKEHSGLIGQLVKNSYFGVR
;
A
#
# COMPACT_ATOMS: atom_id res chain seq x y z
N MET A 1 0.99 22.42 0.65
CA MET A 1 0.97 20.99 1.04
C MET A 1 2.37 20.51 1.41
N GLU A 2 3.40 21.06 0.76
CA GLU A 2 4.83 20.80 1.00
C GLU A 2 5.24 20.89 2.48
N ASN A 3 4.68 21.82 3.26
CA ASN A 3 5.00 21.90 4.70
C ASN A 3 4.40 20.79 5.58
N LYS A 4 3.64 19.84 5.02
CA LYS A 4 3.00 18.75 5.76
C LYS A 4 3.57 17.37 5.45
N LEU A 5 4.38 17.23 4.41
CA LEU A 5 4.95 15.96 3.95
C LEU A 5 6.40 16.21 3.55
N ALA A 6 7.34 15.55 4.23
CA ALA A 6 8.69 15.43 3.72
C ALA A 6 8.68 14.33 2.65
N TYR A 7 9.18 14.60 1.45
CA TYR A 7 9.21 13.63 0.35
C TYR A 7 10.43 13.83 -0.54
N CYS A 8 10.75 12.80 -1.32
CA CYS A 8 11.73 12.84 -2.39
C CYS A 8 11.07 12.34 -3.68
N ASN A 9 11.18 13.13 -4.75
CA ASN A 9 10.70 12.77 -6.09
C ASN A 9 11.85 12.35 -7.04
N ASP A 10 13.09 12.78 -6.77
CA ASP A 10 14.28 12.29 -7.46
C ASP A 10 14.75 10.95 -6.89
N ILE A 11 14.00 9.89 -7.19
CA ILE A 11 14.31 8.53 -6.75
C ILE A 11 15.66 8.04 -7.29
N PRO A 12 16.00 8.23 -8.58
CA PRO A 12 17.32 7.84 -9.09
C PRO A 12 18.46 8.54 -8.34
N GLY A 13 18.34 9.84 -8.08
CA GLY A 13 19.32 10.60 -7.31
C GLY A 13 19.44 10.12 -5.87
N LEU A 14 18.31 9.88 -5.19
CA LEU A 14 18.28 9.33 -3.83
C LEU A 14 18.98 7.96 -3.75
N LEU A 15 18.66 7.05 -4.67
CA LEU A 15 19.27 5.73 -4.74
C LEU A 15 20.77 5.81 -5.08
N GLY A 16 21.16 6.73 -5.95
CA GLY A 16 22.57 7.01 -6.26
C GLY A 16 23.38 7.42 -5.03
N GLN A 17 22.83 8.28 -4.16
CA GLN A 17 23.47 8.65 -2.88
C GLN A 17 23.61 7.47 -1.90
N LEU A 18 22.76 6.45 -2.04
CA LEU A 18 22.83 5.21 -1.28
C LEU A 18 23.75 4.15 -1.93
N GLY A 19 24.45 4.50 -3.02
CA GLY A 19 25.35 3.59 -3.73
C GLY A 19 24.66 2.65 -4.71
N ILE A 20 23.39 2.88 -5.04
CA ILE A 20 22.63 2.10 -6.01
C ILE A 20 22.68 2.82 -7.36
N SER A 21 23.57 2.37 -8.24
CA SER A 21 23.90 3.06 -9.49
C SER A 21 22.92 2.80 -10.65
N SER A 22 22.12 1.73 -10.57
CA SER A 22 21.12 1.38 -11.58
C SER A 22 19.74 1.32 -10.95
N TYR A 23 18.88 2.26 -11.32
CA TYR A 23 17.48 2.26 -10.94
C TYR A 23 16.62 1.71 -12.08
N ASP A 24 15.96 0.57 -11.83
CA ASP A 24 14.87 0.05 -12.66
C ASP A 24 13.59 0.07 -11.81
N PRO A 25 12.57 0.90 -12.15
CA PRO A 25 11.32 0.92 -11.41
C PRO A 25 10.65 -0.45 -11.25
N GLY A 26 10.83 -1.37 -12.21
CA GLY A 26 10.23 -2.72 -12.16
C GLY A 26 10.75 -3.59 -11.02
N GLU A 27 11.94 -3.28 -10.49
CA GLU A 27 12.56 -3.99 -9.36
C GLU A 27 12.13 -3.46 -7.99
N TRP A 28 11.29 -2.41 -7.96
CA TRP A 28 10.84 -1.77 -6.73
C TRP A 28 9.33 -1.78 -6.59
N ARG A 29 8.88 -1.79 -5.34
CA ARG A 29 7.48 -1.64 -4.97
C ARG A 29 7.32 -0.54 -3.93
N LEU A 30 6.23 0.21 -4.02
CA LEU A 30 5.90 1.28 -3.09
C LEU A 30 5.09 0.73 -1.93
N PHE A 31 5.64 0.77 -0.72
CA PHE A 31 4.94 0.46 0.51
C PHE A 31 4.36 1.73 1.16
N LEU A 32 3.04 1.76 1.34
CA LEU A 32 2.34 2.83 2.06
C LEU A 32 1.85 2.30 3.41
N GLU A 33 2.35 2.91 4.49
CA GLU A 33 1.95 2.62 5.86
C GLU A 33 1.19 3.80 6.43
N SER A 34 -0.06 3.59 6.89
CA SER A 34 -0.79 4.63 7.62
C SER A 34 -1.14 4.22 9.04
N SER A 35 -0.67 5.03 9.98
CA SER A 35 -1.08 5.00 11.37
C SER A 35 -2.05 6.14 11.68
N LYS A 36 -2.66 6.11 12.88
CA LYS A 36 -3.47 7.23 13.37
C LYS A 36 -2.68 8.55 13.45
N ARG A 37 -1.36 8.49 13.48
CA ARG A 37 -0.44 9.61 13.77
C ARG A 37 0.50 9.94 12.62
N SER A 38 0.57 9.11 11.59
CA SER A 38 1.56 9.29 10.54
C SER A 38 1.20 8.55 9.25
N LEU A 39 1.70 9.06 8.14
CA LEU A 39 1.76 8.39 6.86
C LEU A 39 3.23 8.23 6.47
N LYS A 40 3.63 7.01 6.10
CA LYS A 40 4.97 6.70 5.60
C LYS A 40 4.89 6.09 4.22
N CYS A 41 5.81 6.49 3.37
CA CYS A 41 5.98 6.00 2.01
C CYS A 41 7.41 5.48 1.91
N VAL A 42 7.54 4.21 1.54
CA VAL A 42 8.82 3.50 1.55
C VAL A 42 8.90 2.68 0.28
N ILE A 43 10.00 2.75 -0.46
CA ILE A 43 10.22 1.84 -1.58
C ILE A 43 11.00 0.61 -1.08
N LEU A 44 10.60 -0.56 -1.57
CA LEU A 44 11.17 -1.85 -1.23
C LEU A 44 11.67 -2.52 -2.50
N HIS A 45 12.88 -3.07 -2.48
CA HIS A 45 13.40 -3.86 -3.58
C HIS A 45 12.72 -5.24 -3.59
N ASN A 46 12.28 -5.72 -4.75
CA ASN A 46 11.52 -6.97 -4.88
C ASN A 46 12.30 -8.20 -4.39
N GLY A 47 13.60 -8.26 -4.71
CA GLY A 47 14.51 -9.30 -4.22
C GLY A 47 15.03 -9.09 -2.78
N ASN A 48 14.60 -8.02 -2.09
CA ASN A 48 15.10 -7.65 -0.75
C ASN A 48 16.64 -7.55 -0.66
N ILE A 49 17.30 -7.22 -1.78
CA ILE A 49 18.76 -7.08 -1.88
C ILE A 49 19.20 -5.80 -1.16
N TYR A 50 18.38 -4.76 -1.23
CA TYR A 50 18.61 -3.48 -0.57
C TYR A 50 17.66 -3.29 0.62
N GLY A 51 18.10 -2.47 1.57
CA GLY A 51 17.24 -2.02 2.66
C GLY A 51 16.06 -1.20 2.17
N ALA A 52 15.03 -1.11 3.02
CA ALA A 52 13.88 -0.27 2.77
C ALA A 52 14.27 1.22 2.73
N VAL A 53 13.87 1.93 1.68
CA VAL A 53 14.24 3.35 1.49
C VAL A 53 13.02 4.24 1.72
N PRO A 54 13.00 5.09 2.76
CA PRO A 54 11.90 6.02 2.99
C PRO A 54 11.92 7.13 1.93
N VAL A 55 10.82 7.31 1.22
CA VAL A 55 10.64 8.32 0.17
C VAL A 55 9.64 9.40 0.55
N GLY A 56 8.85 9.17 1.61
CA GLY A 56 7.89 10.13 2.11
C GLY A 56 7.49 9.89 3.57
N HIS A 57 7.32 10.97 4.32
CA HIS A 57 6.88 10.92 5.71
C HIS A 57 6.05 12.15 6.10
N SER A 58 4.93 11.91 6.77
CA SER A 58 4.10 12.94 7.38
C SER A 58 3.59 12.51 8.74
N THR A 59 3.57 13.41 9.71
CA THR A 59 2.88 13.25 11.00
C THR A 59 1.50 13.92 11.03
N ILE A 60 1.14 14.61 9.95
CA ILE A 60 -0.09 15.41 9.85
C ILE A 60 -1.11 14.70 8.96
N LEU A 61 -0.65 14.13 7.85
CA LEU A 61 -1.48 13.37 6.92
C LEU A 61 -1.84 12.01 7.53
N LYS A 62 -3.09 11.62 7.32
CA LYS A 62 -3.69 10.35 7.78
C LYS A 62 -4.24 9.58 6.58
N GLU A 63 -4.70 8.36 6.81
CA GLU A 63 -5.45 7.56 5.84
C GLU A 63 -6.74 8.28 5.38
N GLN A 64 -6.60 9.10 4.34
CA GLN A 64 -7.72 9.66 3.58
C GLN A 64 -7.38 9.53 2.09
N HIS A 65 -8.39 9.23 1.29
CA HIS A 65 -8.22 8.94 -0.13
C HIS A 65 -7.56 10.11 -0.88
N ASP A 66 -7.98 11.34 -0.56
CA ASP A 66 -7.42 12.56 -1.18
C ASP A 66 -5.94 12.76 -0.84
N TYR A 67 -5.52 12.44 0.38
CA TYR A 67 -4.11 12.56 0.78
C TYR A 67 -3.24 11.50 0.12
N ILE A 68 -3.74 10.27 -0.05
CA ILE A 68 -3.03 9.21 -0.76
C ILE A 68 -2.79 9.63 -2.22
N ARG A 69 -3.82 10.15 -2.90
CA ARG A 69 -3.70 10.64 -4.28
C ARG A 69 -2.65 11.74 -4.41
N ILE A 70 -2.63 12.68 -3.48
CA ILE A 70 -1.68 13.79 -3.48
C ILE A 70 -0.25 13.29 -3.25
N VAL A 71 -0.07 12.35 -2.33
CA VAL A 71 1.24 11.73 -2.07
C VAL A 71 1.75 10.98 -3.29
N MET A 72 0.90 10.23 -3.99
CA MET A 72 1.27 9.54 -5.23
C MET A 72 1.73 10.51 -6.32
N ASN A 73 1.04 11.65 -6.47
CA ASN A 73 1.44 12.69 -7.42
C ASN A 73 2.79 13.31 -7.05
N LEU A 74 3.01 13.61 -5.77
CA LEU A 74 4.27 14.21 -5.30
C LEU A 74 5.47 13.28 -5.46
N LEU A 75 5.26 11.97 -5.32
CA LEU A 75 6.29 10.95 -5.53
C LEU A 75 6.54 10.61 -7.01
N GLY A 76 5.84 11.25 -7.95
CA GLY A 76 6.00 10.95 -9.38
C GLY A 76 5.57 9.52 -9.75
N TYR A 77 4.54 8.97 -9.07
CA TYR A 77 4.16 7.55 -9.23
C TYR A 77 3.95 7.14 -10.70
N HIS A 78 3.41 8.02 -11.54
CA HIS A 78 3.17 7.73 -12.96
C HIS A 78 4.46 7.43 -13.74
N ASP A 79 5.60 7.97 -13.32
CA ASP A 79 6.89 7.77 -13.99
C ASP A 79 7.54 6.43 -13.60
N HIS A 80 7.14 5.88 -12.46
CA HIS A 80 7.73 4.65 -11.90
C HIS A 80 6.82 3.44 -12.07
N ASN A 81 5.50 3.65 -11.99
CA ASN A 81 4.48 2.62 -12.11
C ASN A 81 4.73 1.41 -11.18
N TRP A 82 5.24 1.68 -9.97
CA TRP A 82 5.57 0.66 -8.97
C TRP A 82 4.35 -0.17 -8.59
N ILE A 83 4.58 -1.44 -8.26
CA ILE A 83 3.56 -2.21 -7.54
C ILE A 83 3.33 -1.54 -6.19
N ILE A 84 2.08 -1.20 -5.89
CA ILE A 84 1.72 -0.64 -4.58
C ILE A 84 1.56 -1.81 -3.60
N SER A 85 2.08 -1.65 -2.39
CA SER A 85 1.87 -2.53 -1.26
C SER A 85 1.38 -1.67 -0.10
N VAL A 86 0.32 -2.09 0.57
CA VAL A 86 -0.27 -1.31 1.67
C VAL A 86 -0.53 -2.21 2.87
N ASP A 87 -0.52 -1.64 4.06
CA ASP A 87 -0.90 -2.39 5.26
C ASP A 87 -2.39 -2.83 5.20
N LEU A 88 -2.75 -3.89 5.93
CA LEU A 88 -4.12 -4.44 5.92
C LEU A 88 -5.18 -3.42 6.36
N LYS A 89 -4.79 -2.45 7.18
CA LYS A 89 -5.69 -1.39 7.64
C LYS A 89 -5.99 -0.39 6.52
N MET A 90 -5.00 -0.05 5.70
CA MET A 90 -5.15 0.69 4.44
C MET A 90 -5.96 -0.09 3.41
N VAL A 91 -5.78 -1.42 3.29
CA VAL A 91 -6.67 -2.26 2.46
C VAL A 91 -8.11 -2.09 2.93
N SER A 92 -8.37 -2.23 4.24
CA SER A 92 -9.72 -2.07 4.80
C SER A 92 -10.30 -0.68 4.50
N PHE A 93 -9.47 0.36 4.61
CA PHE A 93 -9.84 1.74 4.30
C PHE A 93 -10.25 1.88 2.82
N LEU A 94 -9.43 1.38 1.89
CA LEU A 94 -9.65 1.46 0.45
C LEU A 94 -10.89 0.69 0.00
N LEU A 95 -11.22 -0.40 0.71
CA LEU A 95 -12.42 -1.22 0.42
C LEU A 95 -13.69 -0.71 1.11
N GLY A 96 -13.62 0.41 1.83
CA GLY A 96 -14.76 0.92 2.60
C GLY A 96 -15.16 0.01 3.77
N GLN A 97 -14.31 -0.94 4.15
CA GLN A 97 -14.50 -1.87 5.27
C GLN A 97 -14.11 -1.20 6.61
N GLN A 98 -14.60 0.01 6.86
CA GLN A 98 -14.29 0.74 8.08
C GLN A 98 -15.22 0.35 9.25
N LYS A 99 -14.71 0.58 10.48
CA LYS A 99 -15.36 0.50 11.81
C LYS A 99 -16.79 -0.07 11.78
N GLY A 100 -16.93 -1.40 11.80
CA GLY A 100 -18.23 -2.06 11.91
C GLY A 100 -18.42 -3.32 11.07
N TYR A 101 -17.48 -3.67 10.19
CA TYR A 101 -17.52 -4.93 9.43
C TYR A 101 -17.11 -6.15 10.29
N ILE A 102 -17.58 -6.18 11.54
CA ILE A 102 -17.32 -7.23 12.53
C ILE A 102 -17.89 -8.57 12.07
N LYS A 103 -18.90 -8.56 11.20
CA LYS A 103 -19.53 -9.79 10.72
C LYS A 103 -18.59 -10.56 9.79
N PHE A 104 -17.83 -9.91 8.91
CA PHE A 104 -16.94 -10.60 7.97
C PHE A 104 -15.51 -10.05 8.02
N PRO A 105 -14.73 -10.39 9.06
CA PRO A 105 -13.41 -9.79 9.29
C PRO A 105 -12.31 -10.33 8.37
N CYS A 106 -12.57 -11.39 7.59
CA CYS A 106 -11.56 -12.04 6.77
C CYS A 106 -11.36 -11.32 5.43
N TYR A 107 -10.13 -10.88 5.14
CA TYR A 107 -9.74 -10.26 3.87
C TYR A 107 -9.55 -11.24 2.72
N LEU A 108 -9.79 -12.54 2.93
CA LEU A 108 -9.66 -13.59 1.91
C LEU A 108 -11.01 -14.29 1.64
N CYS A 109 -11.99 -14.11 2.53
CA CYS A 109 -13.16 -14.98 2.62
C CYS A 109 -14.34 -14.29 3.32
N MET A 110 -15.58 -14.61 2.94
CA MET A 110 -16.80 -14.08 3.59
C MET A 110 -17.15 -14.84 4.88
N ARG A 111 -16.18 -15.01 5.78
CA ARG A 111 -16.37 -15.75 7.04
C ARG A 111 -17.18 -14.93 8.05
N ASP A 112 -18.36 -15.42 8.47
CA ASP A 112 -19.07 -14.82 9.63
C ASP A 112 -18.20 -14.98 10.89
N SER A 113 -17.88 -13.89 11.58
CA SER A 113 -17.07 -13.90 12.81
C SER A 113 -17.64 -14.76 13.92
N ARG A 114 -18.96 -15.01 13.89
CA ARG A 114 -19.67 -15.84 14.87
C ARG A 114 -19.69 -17.32 14.49
N ALA A 115 -19.29 -17.69 13.27
CA ALA A 115 -19.31 -19.07 12.78
C ALA A 115 -17.88 -19.64 12.65
N CYS A 116 -17.15 -19.74 13.77
CA CYS A 116 -15.75 -20.19 13.80
C CYS A 116 -15.54 -21.59 13.22
N GLU A 117 -16.50 -22.49 13.47
CA GLU A 117 -16.45 -23.89 13.05
C GLU A 117 -16.50 -24.08 11.53
N LYS A 118 -17.01 -23.09 10.79
CA LYS A 118 -17.17 -23.17 9.32
C LYS A 118 -15.97 -22.61 8.54
N HIS A 119 -14.96 -22.08 9.24
CA HIS A 119 -13.90 -21.27 8.64
C HIS A 119 -13.12 -21.98 7.52
N TRP A 120 -12.84 -23.27 7.68
CA TRP A 120 -12.04 -24.05 6.73
C TRP A 120 -12.87 -24.85 5.71
N THR A 121 -14.19 -24.93 5.93
CA THR A 121 -15.14 -25.69 5.10
C THR A 121 -15.88 -24.84 4.07
N GLN A 122 -16.09 -23.54 4.33
CA GLN A 122 -16.75 -22.64 3.39
C GLN A 122 -15.71 -21.76 2.66
N LYS A 123 -15.58 -21.98 1.35
CA LYS A 123 -14.68 -21.22 0.45
C LYS A 123 -15.42 -20.13 -0.34
N GLU A 124 -16.48 -19.56 0.22
CA GLU A 124 -17.13 -18.41 -0.43
C GLU A 124 -16.21 -17.18 -0.31
N HIS A 125 -15.52 -16.91 -1.41
CA HIS A 125 -14.66 -15.75 -1.56
C HIS A 125 -15.52 -14.49 -1.66
N SER A 126 -15.11 -13.40 -1.01
CA SER A 126 -15.76 -12.12 -1.30
C SER A 126 -15.38 -11.75 -2.75
N GLY A 127 -16.40 -11.52 -3.59
CA GLY A 127 -16.18 -11.14 -5.00
C GLY A 127 -15.27 -9.92 -5.15
N LEU A 128 -15.19 -9.08 -4.12
CA LEU A 128 -14.32 -7.89 -4.04
C LEU A 128 -12.83 -8.23 -3.96
N ILE A 129 -12.41 -9.27 -3.24
CA ILE A 129 -11.00 -9.71 -3.22
C ILE A 129 -10.62 -10.33 -4.56
N GLY A 130 -11.52 -11.13 -5.14
CA GLY A 130 -11.35 -11.68 -6.47
C GLY A 130 -11.30 -10.62 -7.58
N GLN A 131 -11.96 -9.47 -7.38
CA GLN A 131 -11.89 -8.31 -8.29
C GLN A 131 -10.67 -7.43 -8.06
N LEU A 132 -10.18 -7.25 -6.82
CA LEU A 132 -8.94 -6.50 -6.57
C LEU A 132 -7.71 -7.17 -7.17
N VAL A 133 -7.62 -8.50 -7.04
CA VAL A 133 -6.55 -9.29 -7.67
C VAL A 133 -6.61 -9.19 -9.21
N LYS A 134 -7.78 -8.88 -9.79
CA LYS A 134 -7.98 -8.82 -11.24
C LYS A 134 -8.01 -7.42 -11.85
N ASN A 135 -8.46 -6.39 -11.12
CA ASN A 135 -8.87 -5.09 -11.71
C ASN A 135 -8.30 -3.86 -10.99
N SER A 136 -7.45 -4.02 -9.98
CA SER A 136 -6.75 -2.87 -9.40
C SER A 136 -5.32 -2.83 -9.93
N TYR A 137 -4.68 -1.66 -9.94
CA TYR A 137 -3.28 -1.40 -10.31
C TYR A 137 -2.23 -2.29 -9.61
N PHE A 138 -2.67 -3.29 -8.86
CA PHE A 138 -1.97 -4.33 -8.13
C PHE A 138 -1.88 -5.61 -8.98
N GLY A 139 -1.38 -5.47 -10.20
CA GLY A 139 -1.20 -6.59 -11.13
C GLY A 139 -0.36 -7.70 -10.51
N VAL A 140 -0.98 -8.84 -10.22
CA VAL A 140 -0.28 -10.11 -10.14
C VAL A 140 -0.02 -10.53 -11.59
N ARG A 141 1.25 -10.52 -12.00
CA ARG A 141 1.70 -11.28 -13.17
C ARG A 141 1.61 -12.77 -12.84
#